data_AF-A0A7W8RSD4-F1
#
_entry.id   AF-A0A7W8RSD4-F1
#
_cell.length_a   1.000
_cell.length_b   1.000
_cell.length_c   1.000
_cell.angle_alpha   90.00
_cell.angle_beta   90.00
_cell.angle_gamma   90.00
#
_symmetry.space_group_name_H-M   'P 1'
#
loop_
_entity.id
_entity.type
_entity.pdbx_description
1 polymer ?
#
loop_
_entity_poly.entity_id
_entity_poly.type
_entity_poly.pdbx_seq_one_letter_code
_entity_poly.pdbx_strand_id
1 'polypeptide(L)'
;MSTIHLTNGDVAAESLRTALDQAGRDDRVQPLRDDLAVGPLRGVDDAAHVRADFWERVSADTQRDFVREFREQAAVLDGLASSTANLVVWHAESASDQLMLRRVCYRVRNSPQRLNEVRLSIADLTDPQAWAHTRKDRATSVGMFAPDVLQTHLPDAAPISVLRISRLALEWQEVKQANGETRRWRDNTFTSGSVAEIDALILDRATDAWQPAARVAAYVMTAGLWFLVSDSIVLWRMRELAALRRIRLRGDANEWRSLELRAASAPCSPQ
;
A
#
# COMPACT_ATOMS: atom_id res chain seq x y z
N MET A 1 -7.87 19.71 -22.72
CA MET A 1 -7.46 19.82 -21.30
C MET A 1 -6.64 18.58 -20.98
N SER A 2 -5.46 18.71 -20.38
CA SER A 2 -4.65 17.54 -20.02
C SER A 2 -5.25 16.79 -18.83
N THR A 3 -5.29 15.46 -18.89
CA THR A 3 -5.69 14.60 -17.76
C THR A 3 -4.45 13.95 -17.15
N ILE A 4 -4.43 13.83 -15.82
CA ILE A 4 -3.44 13.09 -15.06
C ILE A 4 -4.18 12.01 -14.27
N HIS A 5 -3.87 10.75 -14.56
CA HIS A 5 -4.35 9.62 -13.80
C HIS A 5 -3.41 9.33 -12.62
N LEU A 6 -3.98 9.10 -11.44
CA LEU A 6 -3.25 8.84 -10.20
C LEU A 6 -3.51 7.41 -9.73
N THR A 7 -2.46 6.68 -9.38
CA THR A 7 -2.51 5.30 -8.87
C THR A 7 -1.59 5.14 -7.66
N ASN A 8 -1.86 4.15 -6.79
CA ASN A 8 -0.93 3.79 -5.72
C ASN A 8 0.09 2.77 -6.25
N GLY A 9 1.36 3.13 -6.25
CA GLY A 9 2.47 2.28 -6.69
C GLY A 9 2.69 2.21 -8.21
N ASP A 10 3.90 1.74 -8.58
CA ASP A 10 4.35 1.70 -9.97
C ASP A 10 3.69 0.57 -10.79
N VAL A 11 3.37 -0.58 -10.18
CA VAL A 11 2.68 -1.70 -10.87
C VAL A 11 1.32 -1.25 -11.41
N ALA A 12 0.53 -0.56 -10.57
CA ALA A 12 -0.75 0.02 -10.99
C ALA A 12 -0.57 1.06 -12.10
N ALA A 13 0.48 1.90 -12.00
CA ALA A 13 0.75 2.91 -13.01
C ALA A 13 1.16 2.29 -14.36
N GLU A 14 1.96 1.23 -14.35
CA GLU A 14 2.38 0.53 -15.57
C GLU A 14 1.21 -0.17 -16.26
N SER A 15 0.36 -0.88 -15.50
CA SER A 15 -0.86 -1.47 -16.05
C SER A 15 -1.78 -0.42 -16.66
N LEU A 16 -1.95 0.73 -15.99
CA LEU A 16 -2.79 1.82 -16.49
C LEU A 16 -2.18 2.52 -17.73
N ARG A 17 -0.86 2.69 -17.79
CA ARG A 17 -0.19 3.22 -19.00
C ARG A 17 -0.45 2.32 -20.20
N THR A 18 -0.32 1.00 -20.00
CA THR A 18 -0.64 0.01 -21.04
C THR A 18 -2.11 0.14 -21.48
N ALA A 19 -3.05 0.28 -20.54
CA ALA A 19 -4.47 0.44 -20.84
C ALA A 19 -4.78 1.73 -21.63
N LEU A 20 -4.13 2.84 -21.29
CA LEU A 20 -4.27 4.11 -21.99
C LEU A 20 -3.69 4.05 -23.41
N ASP A 21 -2.51 3.46 -23.57
CA ASP A 21 -1.87 3.25 -24.87
C ASP A 21 -2.74 2.39 -25.80
N GLN A 22 -3.28 1.29 -25.28
CA GLN A 22 -4.24 0.44 -26.01
C GLN A 22 -5.52 1.18 -26.41
N ALA A 23 -5.93 2.19 -25.62
CA ALA A 23 -7.08 3.05 -25.93
C ALA A 23 -6.71 4.24 -26.85
N GLY A 24 -5.46 4.36 -27.28
CA GLY A 24 -4.98 5.49 -28.09
C GLY A 24 -4.98 6.82 -27.34
N ARG A 25 -4.84 6.80 -26.01
CA ARG A 25 -4.80 7.99 -25.14
C ARG A 25 -3.37 8.31 -24.70
N ASP A 26 -2.98 9.57 -24.79
CA ASP A 26 -1.67 10.08 -24.38
C ASP A 26 -1.68 10.72 -22.98
N ASP A 27 -2.70 10.40 -22.17
CA ASP A 27 -2.85 10.95 -20.83
C ASP A 27 -1.70 10.53 -19.89
N ARG A 28 -1.35 11.43 -18.98
CA ARG A 28 -0.23 11.20 -18.05
C ARG A 28 -0.67 10.27 -16.92
N VAL A 29 0.19 9.33 -16.53
CA VAL A 29 0.01 8.50 -15.33
C VAL A 29 1.07 8.83 -14.29
N GLN A 30 0.63 9.29 -13.12
CA GLN A 30 1.46 9.66 -11.99
C GLN A 30 1.27 8.67 -10.82
N PRO A 31 2.23 7.77 -10.57
CA PRO A 31 2.21 6.92 -9.38
C PRO A 31 2.50 7.72 -8.12
N LEU A 32 1.74 7.45 -7.06
CA LEU A 32 2.03 7.84 -5.69
C LEU A 32 2.50 6.59 -4.94
N ARG A 33 3.76 6.58 -4.51
CA ARG A 33 4.49 5.33 -4.18
C ARG A 33 4.44 4.93 -2.71
N ASP A 34 4.02 5.82 -1.83
CA ASP A 34 3.99 5.52 -0.39
C ASP A 34 2.85 4.57 -0.06
N ASP A 35 3.17 3.45 0.58
CA ASP A 35 2.16 2.61 1.21
C ASP A 35 1.77 3.23 2.57
N LEU A 36 0.72 4.04 2.53
CA LEU A 36 0.18 4.75 3.68
C LEU A 36 -0.51 3.82 4.68
N ALA A 37 -0.76 2.55 4.33
CA ALA A 37 -1.40 1.59 5.24
C ALA A 37 -0.48 1.19 6.40
N VAL A 38 0.82 1.48 6.34
CA VAL A 38 1.82 1.10 7.34
C VAL A 38 2.70 2.28 7.75
N GLY A 39 3.19 2.27 8.99
CA GLY A 39 4.11 3.26 9.54
C GLY A 39 3.45 4.57 9.98
N PRO A 40 4.24 5.58 10.39
CA PRO A 40 3.72 6.84 10.90
C PRO A 40 3.10 7.70 9.78
N LEU A 41 2.00 8.39 10.08
CA LEU A 41 1.40 9.41 9.21
C LEU A 41 1.30 10.81 9.84
N ARG A 42 1.55 10.95 11.15
CA ARG A 42 1.64 12.27 11.76
C ARG A 42 2.81 13.05 11.15
N GLY A 43 2.53 14.22 10.58
CA GLY A 43 3.53 15.05 9.89
C GLY A 43 3.90 14.61 8.46
N VAL A 44 3.22 13.60 7.90
CA VAL A 44 3.55 13.05 6.56
C VAL A 44 3.44 14.05 5.40
N ASP A 45 2.60 15.08 5.55
CA ASP A 45 2.42 16.13 4.53
C ASP A 45 3.36 17.32 4.74
N ASP A 46 4.05 17.38 5.89
CA ASP A 46 4.84 18.54 6.30
C ASP A 46 6.34 18.22 6.26
N ALA A 47 6.72 16.95 6.45
CA ALA A 47 8.10 16.55 6.55
C ALA A 47 8.39 15.17 5.94
N ALA A 48 9.11 15.17 4.82
CA ALA A 48 9.48 13.96 4.07
C ALA A 48 10.26 12.92 4.90
N HIS A 49 11.05 13.37 5.89
CA HIS A 49 11.86 12.48 6.73
C HIS A 49 11.02 11.49 7.55
N VAL A 50 9.80 11.86 7.96
CA VAL A 50 8.92 10.97 8.76
C VAL A 50 8.70 9.63 8.07
N ARG A 51 8.49 9.66 6.76
CA ARG A 51 8.29 8.44 5.95
C ARG A 51 9.61 7.84 5.54
N ALA A 52 10.62 8.66 5.20
CA ALA A 52 11.94 8.16 4.85
C ALA A 52 12.55 7.32 5.97
N ASP A 53 12.55 7.81 7.22
CA ASP A 53 13.08 7.10 8.39
C ASP A 53 12.36 5.76 8.61
N PHE A 54 11.05 5.71 8.34
CA PHE A 54 10.28 4.46 8.42
C PHE A 54 10.73 3.47 7.34
N TRP A 55 10.79 3.92 6.09
CA TRP A 55 11.16 3.06 4.97
C TRP A 55 12.63 2.65 4.98
N GLU A 56 13.53 3.46 5.54
CA GLU A 56 14.93 3.07 5.80
C GLU A 56 15.02 1.86 6.75
N ARG A 57 14.18 1.80 7.78
CA ARG A 57 14.12 0.64 8.69
C ARG A 57 13.49 -0.59 8.02
N VAL A 58 12.47 -0.38 7.19
CA VAL A 58 11.78 -1.46 6.49
C VAL A 58 12.67 -2.07 5.40
N SER A 59 13.38 -1.21 4.65
CA SER A 59 14.19 -1.61 3.51
C SER A 59 15.40 -2.44 3.93
N ALA A 60 15.80 -3.34 3.06
CA ALA A 60 17.10 -3.99 3.07
C ALA A 60 18.12 -3.28 2.18
N ASP A 61 17.63 -2.43 1.27
CA ASP A 61 18.43 -1.72 0.30
C ASP A 61 19.03 -0.45 0.92
N THR A 62 20.36 -0.48 1.06
CA THR A 62 21.17 0.62 1.62
C THR A 62 21.55 1.68 0.58
N GLN A 63 21.26 1.45 -0.70
CA GLN A 63 21.60 2.37 -1.79
C GLN A 63 20.47 3.36 -2.09
N ARG A 64 19.26 3.11 -1.57
CA ARG A 64 18.11 4.01 -1.78
C ARG A 64 18.19 5.23 -0.90
N ASP A 65 18.06 6.39 -1.54
CA ASP A 65 17.90 7.67 -0.87
C ASP A 65 16.41 7.95 -0.66
N PHE A 66 15.84 7.36 0.40
CA PHE A 66 14.42 7.52 0.71
C PHE A 66 14.05 8.98 0.99
N VAL A 67 14.95 9.75 1.60
CA VAL A 67 14.70 11.17 1.88
C VAL A 67 14.48 11.93 0.57
N ARG A 68 15.34 11.73 -0.44
CA ARG A 68 15.17 12.33 -1.76
C ARG A 68 13.89 11.85 -2.43
N GLU A 69 13.64 10.54 -2.45
CA GLU A 69 12.42 9.98 -3.06
C GLU A 69 11.13 10.58 -2.46
N PHE A 70 11.06 10.73 -1.13
CA PHE A 70 9.91 11.34 -0.45
C PHE A 70 9.80 12.84 -0.68
N ARG A 71 10.92 13.57 -0.83
CA ARG A 71 10.89 14.98 -1.25
C ARG A 71 10.36 15.12 -2.67
N GLU A 72 10.78 14.25 -3.59
CA GLU A 72 10.27 14.23 -4.97
C GLU A 72 8.76 13.90 -4.99
N GLN A 73 8.29 12.94 -4.19
CA GLN A 73 6.87 12.64 -4.05
C GLN A 73 6.06 13.81 -3.44
N ALA A 74 6.62 14.52 -2.47
CA ALA A 74 5.99 15.73 -1.93
C ALA A 74 5.86 16.83 -3.00
N ALA A 75 6.92 17.07 -3.78
CA ALA A 75 6.90 18.03 -4.88
C ALA A 75 5.88 17.66 -5.97
N VAL A 76 5.71 16.36 -6.26
CA VAL A 76 4.64 15.87 -7.14
C VAL A 76 3.27 16.25 -6.58
N LEU A 77 3.00 15.98 -5.30
CA LEU A 77 1.71 16.32 -4.67
C LEU A 77 1.44 17.83 -4.68
N ASP A 78 2.47 18.65 -4.46
CA ASP A 78 2.39 20.11 -4.55
C ASP A 78 2.05 20.55 -5.98
N GLY A 79 2.73 19.97 -6.97
CA GLY A 79 2.46 20.22 -8.39
C GLY A 79 1.05 19.82 -8.82
N LEU A 80 0.50 18.72 -8.27
CA LEU A 80 -0.90 18.32 -8.53
C LEU A 80 -1.89 19.35 -7.99
N ALA A 81 -1.63 19.87 -6.79
CA ALA A 81 -2.47 20.88 -6.14
C ALA A 81 -2.43 22.23 -6.88
N SER A 82 -1.27 22.62 -7.42
CA SER A 82 -1.09 23.89 -8.16
C SER A 82 -1.41 23.83 -9.65
N SER A 83 -1.49 22.63 -10.24
CA SER A 83 -1.81 22.40 -11.66
C SER A 83 -3.23 22.88 -12.02
N THR A 84 -3.61 22.84 -13.29
CA THR A 84 -5.00 23.01 -13.77
C THR A 84 -5.54 21.76 -14.47
N ALA A 85 -4.73 20.69 -14.58
CA ALA A 85 -5.10 19.44 -15.22
C ALA A 85 -6.25 18.71 -14.52
N ASN A 86 -7.11 18.03 -15.26
CA ASN A 86 -8.09 17.12 -14.67
C ASN A 86 -7.34 15.96 -14.00
N LEU A 87 -7.80 15.56 -12.82
CA LEU A 87 -7.21 14.47 -12.05
C LEU A 87 -8.20 13.32 -12.00
N VAL A 88 -7.73 12.11 -12.30
CA VAL A 88 -8.53 10.88 -12.20
C VAL A 88 -7.84 9.95 -11.22
N VAL A 89 -8.42 9.78 -10.03
CA VAL A 89 -7.88 8.90 -9.00
C VAL A 89 -8.42 7.49 -9.20
N TRP A 90 -7.54 6.55 -9.50
CA TRP A 90 -7.88 5.13 -9.54
C TRP A 90 -7.70 4.54 -8.15
N HIS A 91 -8.73 3.86 -7.67
CA HIS A 91 -8.66 3.17 -6.39
C HIS A 91 -9.48 1.88 -6.43
N ALA A 92 -8.95 0.88 -5.73
CA ALA A 92 -9.69 -0.32 -5.39
C ALA A 92 -9.96 -0.36 -3.87
N GLU A 93 -10.20 -1.53 -3.31
CA GLU A 93 -10.70 -1.67 -1.93
C GLU A 93 -9.59 -1.91 -0.89
N SER A 94 -8.33 -1.69 -1.25
CA SER A 94 -7.18 -1.74 -0.34
C SER A 94 -7.08 -0.49 0.53
N ALA A 95 -6.56 -0.64 1.74
CA ALA A 95 -6.29 0.49 2.63
C ALA A 95 -5.36 1.52 1.98
N SER A 96 -4.34 1.09 1.23
CA SER A 96 -3.36 1.97 0.58
C SER A 96 -4.00 2.84 -0.51
N ASP A 97 -4.82 2.26 -1.39
CA ASP A 97 -5.57 3.01 -2.40
C ASP A 97 -6.56 4.01 -1.76
N GLN A 98 -7.27 3.55 -0.74
CA GLN A 98 -8.25 4.35 -0.01
C GLN A 98 -7.59 5.51 0.75
N LEU A 99 -6.39 5.34 1.29
CA LEU A 99 -5.61 6.42 1.90
C LEU A 99 -5.06 7.39 0.86
N MET A 100 -4.58 6.87 -0.27
CA MET A 100 -4.13 7.71 -1.39
C MET A 100 -5.26 8.64 -1.86
N LEU A 101 -6.47 8.10 -2.09
CA LEU A 101 -7.64 8.88 -2.50
C LEU A 101 -7.91 10.05 -1.53
N ARG A 102 -7.88 9.77 -0.23
CA ARG A 102 -8.11 10.77 0.82
C ARG A 102 -7.03 11.82 0.87
N ARG A 103 -5.76 11.42 0.76
CA ARG A 103 -4.63 12.34 0.70
C ARG A 103 -4.73 13.25 -0.51
N VAL A 104 -5.04 12.72 -1.70
CA VAL A 104 -5.24 13.52 -2.92
C VAL A 104 -6.41 14.49 -2.76
N CYS A 105 -7.56 14.02 -2.28
CA CYS A 105 -8.72 14.88 -2.01
C CYS A 105 -8.37 16.00 -1.03
N TYR A 106 -7.62 15.69 0.04
CA TYR A 106 -7.11 16.70 0.96
C TYR A 106 -6.22 17.71 0.23
N ARG A 107 -5.19 17.28 -0.50
CA ARG A 107 -4.24 18.20 -1.16
C ARG A 107 -4.90 19.11 -2.20
N VAL A 108 -5.90 18.61 -2.93
CA VAL A 108 -6.53 19.32 -4.07
C VAL A 108 -7.90 19.92 -3.72
N ARG A 109 -8.32 19.89 -2.45
CA ARG A 109 -9.65 20.37 -1.99
C ARG A 109 -10.00 21.82 -2.38
N ASN A 110 -9.00 22.66 -2.67
CA ASN A 110 -9.19 24.05 -3.10
C ASN A 110 -9.52 24.18 -4.61
N SER A 111 -9.53 23.07 -5.36
CA SER A 111 -9.93 23.02 -6.77
C SER A 111 -10.73 21.74 -7.05
N PRO A 112 -11.87 21.53 -6.36
CA PRO A 112 -12.59 20.26 -6.34
C PRO A 112 -13.15 19.86 -7.71
N GLN A 113 -13.44 20.81 -8.59
CA GLN A 113 -14.01 20.59 -9.93
C GLN A 113 -13.11 19.78 -10.86
N ARG A 114 -11.83 19.58 -10.50
CA ARG A 114 -10.86 18.82 -11.28
C ARG A 114 -10.76 17.36 -10.84
N LEU A 115 -11.34 16.99 -9.70
CA LEU A 115 -11.21 15.66 -9.13
C LEU A 115 -12.27 14.72 -9.68
N ASN A 116 -11.81 13.64 -10.29
CA ASN A 116 -12.59 12.52 -10.75
C ASN A 116 -12.03 11.24 -10.13
N GLU A 117 -12.83 10.19 -10.08
CA GLU A 117 -12.40 8.88 -9.62
C GLU A 117 -12.83 7.79 -10.60
N VAL A 118 -12.04 6.72 -10.64
CA VAL A 118 -12.46 5.41 -11.14
C VAL A 118 -12.34 4.44 -9.97
N ARG A 119 -13.46 3.79 -9.65
CA ARG A 119 -13.54 2.80 -8.58
C ARG A 119 -13.51 1.41 -9.19
N LEU A 120 -12.58 0.59 -8.72
CA LEU A 120 -12.53 -0.84 -9.00
C LEU A 120 -12.97 -1.61 -7.76
N SER A 121 -13.49 -2.81 -7.98
CA SER A 121 -13.94 -3.74 -6.96
C SER A 121 -13.44 -5.14 -7.26
N ILE A 122 -13.54 -6.04 -6.30
CA ILE A 122 -13.23 -7.45 -6.54
C ILE A 122 -14.11 -8.10 -7.62
N ALA A 123 -15.26 -7.52 -7.96
CA ALA A 123 -16.12 -8.03 -9.04
C ALA A 123 -15.51 -7.80 -10.43
N ASP A 124 -14.59 -6.84 -10.55
CA ASP A 124 -13.94 -6.49 -11.80
C ASP A 124 -12.68 -7.34 -12.06
N LEU A 125 -12.26 -8.19 -11.10
CA LEU A 125 -11.19 -9.17 -11.33
C LEU A 125 -11.69 -10.28 -12.25
N THR A 126 -11.06 -10.39 -13.42
CA THR A 126 -11.43 -11.35 -14.46
C THR A 126 -10.79 -12.72 -14.27
N ASP A 127 -9.68 -12.83 -13.54
CA ASP A 127 -9.05 -14.10 -13.19
C ASP A 127 -9.78 -14.75 -11.99
N PRO A 128 -10.57 -15.84 -12.21
CA PRO A 128 -11.30 -16.49 -11.12
C PRO A 128 -10.38 -17.18 -10.11
N GLN A 129 -9.11 -17.40 -10.46
CA GLN A 129 -8.10 -18.00 -9.60
C GLN A 129 -7.22 -16.95 -8.90
N ALA A 130 -7.52 -15.66 -9.07
CA ALA A 130 -6.79 -14.60 -8.39
C ALA A 130 -6.83 -14.82 -6.87
N TRP A 131 -5.67 -14.79 -6.24
CA TRP A 131 -5.52 -15.02 -4.79
C TRP A 131 -6.37 -14.05 -3.94
N ALA A 132 -6.73 -12.87 -4.45
CA ALA A 132 -7.68 -11.96 -3.81
C ALA A 132 -9.02 -12.63 -3.46
N HIS A 133 -9.51 -13.55 -4.30
CA HIS A 133 -10.76 -14.29 -4.03
C HIS A 133 -10.64 -15.25 -2.84
N THR A 134 -9.43 -15.68 -2.49
CA THR A 134 -9.19 -16.56 -1.33
C THR A 134 -9.13 -15.80 0.00
N ARG A 135 -9.00 -14.47 -0.04
CA ARG A 135 -8.93 -13.63 1.16
C ARG A 135 -10.30 -13.42 1.77
N LYS A 136 -10.37 -13.50 3.10
CA LYS A 136 -11.61 -13.20 3.85
C LYS A 136 -12.07 -11.74 3.69
N ASP A 137 -11.13 -10.80 3.60
CA ASP A 137 -11.42 -9.37 3.49
C ASP A 137 -11.61 -8.89 2.05
N ARG A 138 -11.32 -9.74 1.04
CA ARG A 138 -11.47 -9.44 -0.39
C ARG A 138 -10.80 -8.13 -0.83
N ALA A 139 -9.78 -7.66 -0.10
CA ALA A 139 -9.08 -6.42 -0.41
C ALA A 139 -8.36 -6.52 -1.77
N THR A 140 -8.49 -5.47 -2.58
CA THR A 140 -7.88 -5.38 -3.92
C THR A 140 -7.11 -4.07 -4.07
N SER A 141 -6.00 -4.09 -4.81
CA SER A 141 -5.33 -2.86 -5.25
C SER A 141 -5.45 -2.70 -6.77
N VAL A 142 -5.36 -1.47 -7.28
CA VAL A 142 -5.40 -1.21 -8.74
C VAL A 142 -4.36 -2.04 -9.50
N GLY A 143 -3.20 -2.30 -8.92
CA GLY A 143 -2.14 -3.11 -9.53
C GLY A 143 -2.49 -4.60 -9.71
N MET A 144 -3.62 -5.06 -9.18
CA MET A 144 -4.11 -6.44 -9.36
C MET A 144 -4.95 -6.62 -10.62
N PHE A 145 -5.39 -5.53 -11.25
CA PHE A 145 -6.24 -5.58 -12.44
C PHE A 145 -5.37 -5.53 -13.70
N ALA A 146 -5.70 -6.40 -14.66
CA ALA A 146 -5.02 -6.46 -15.94
C ALA A 146 -5.31 -5.20 -16.77
N PRO A 147 -4.40 -4.79 -17.69
CA PRO A 147 -4.58 -3.58 -18.49
C PRO A 147 -5.88 -3.52 -19.28
N ASP A 148 -6.37 -4.63 -19.81
CA ASP A 148 -7.64 -4.73 -20.54
C ASP A 148 -8.84 -4.40 -19.65
N VAL A 149 -8.85 -4.87 -18.40
CA VAL A 149 -9.86 -4.49 -17.41
C VAL A 149 -9.80 -2.99 -17.11
N LEU A 150 -8.59 -2.44 -16.88
CA LEU A 150 -8.44 -1.01 -16.65
C LEU A 150 -8.91 -0.19 -17.86
N GLN A 151 -8.69 -0.68 -19.07
CA GLN A 151 -9.14 -0.06 -20.31
C GLN A 151 -10.67 0.05 -20.37
N THR A 152 -11.40 -1.00 -20.00
CA THR A 152 -12.87 -0.99 -20.01
C THR A 152 -13.47 0.00 -19.02
N HIS A 153 -12.75 0.32 -17.94
CA HIS A 153 -13.16 1.28 -16.91
C HIS A 153 -12.69 2.72 -17.16
N LEU A 154 -11.96 3.00 -18.25
CA LEU A 154 -11.61 4.38 -18.63
C LEU A 154 -12.82 5.33 -18.74
N PRO A 155 -13.99 4.91 -19.28
CA PRO A 155 -15.19 5.75 -19.34
C PRO A 155 -15.86 6.02 -17.99
N ASP A 156 -15.53 5.23 -16.95
CA ASP A 156 -16.17 5.33 -15.63
C ASP A 156 -15.62 6.50 -14.79
N ALA A 157 -14.66 7.25 -15.32
CA ALA A 157 -14.10 8.42 -14.67
C ALA A 157 -15.20 9.45 -14.38
N ALA A 158 -15.60 9.53 -13.12
CA ALA A 158 -16.72 10.34 -12.66
C ALA A 158 -16.26 11.46 -11.71
N PRO A 159 -16.85 12.66 -11.79
CA PRO A 159 -16.54 13.74 -10.86
C PRO A 159 -16.82 13.35 -9.40
N ILE A 160 -15.90 13.69 -8.51
CA ILE A 160 -16.12 13.52 -7.06
C ILE A 160 -16.90 14.74 -6.55
N SER A 161 -18.02 14.52 -5.86
CA SER A 161 -18.81 15.63 -5.32
C SER A 161 -18.03 16.42 -4.26
N VAL A 162 -18.28 17.74 -4.17
CA VAL A 162 -17.62 18.63 -3.19
C VAL A 162 -17.82 18.15 -1.75
N LEU A 163 -19.01 17.63 -1.42
CA LEU A 163 -19.31 17.04 -0.11
C LEU A 163 -18.43 15.81 0.17
N ARG A 164 -18.25 14.94 -0.83
CA ARG A 164 -17.40 13.75 -0.69
C ARG A 164 -15.93 14.13 -0.58
N ILE A 165 -15.44 15.09 -1.37
CA ILE A 165 -14.06 15.60 -1.26
C ILE A 165 -13.80 16.14 0.14
N SER A 166 -14.74 16.93 0.69
CA SER A 166 -14.62 17.50 2.05
C SER A 166 -14.57 16.40 3.11
N ARG A 167 -15.43 15.37 2.99
CA ARG A 167 -15.41 14.20 3.88
C ARG A 167 -14.09 13.43 3.79
N LEU A 168 -13.64 13.10 2.59
CA LEU A 168 -12.38 12.37 2.38
C LEU A 168 -11.17 13.15 2.91
N ALA A 169 -11.18 14.48 2.76
CA ALA A 169 -10.15 15.36 3.29
C ALA A 169 -10.14 15.41 4.82
N LEU A 170 -11.32 15.34 5.47
CA LEU A 170 -11.44 15.22 6.92
C LEU A 170 -10.95 13.86 7.41
N GLU A 171 -11.40 12.77 6.78
CA GLU A 171 -10.97 11.40 7.09
C GLU A 171 -9.45 11.26 6.97
N TRP A 172 -8.81 11.94 6.01
CA TRP A 172 -7.35 12.02 5.94
C TRP A 172 -6.72 12.63 7.20
N GLN A 173 -7.25 13.75 7.70
CA GLN A 173 -6.75 14.35 8.94
C GLN A 173 -6.94 13.43 10.13
N GLU A 174 -8.10 12.79 10.26
CA GLU A 174 -8.40 11.87 11.36
C GLU A 174 -7.41 10.70 11.39
N VAL A 175 -7.14 10.07 10.25
CA VAL A 175 -6.19 8.96 10.16
C VAL A 175 -4.75 9.42 10.45
N LYS A 176 -4.36 10.63 10.01
CA LYS A 176 -3.06 11.23 10.38
C LYS A 176 -2.94 11.46 11.88
N GLN A 177 -4.00 11.91 12.54
CA GLN A 177 -4.01 12.16 13.98
C GLN A 177 -3.96 10.87 14.78
N ALA A 178 -4.75 9.87 14.38
CA ALA A 178 -4.76 8.54 14.99
C ALA A 178 -3.38 7.86 14.93
N ASN A 179 -2.65 8.04 13.81
CA ASN A 179 -1.25 7.67 13.67
C ASN A 179 -0.93 6.20 14.05
N GLY A 180 -1.84 5.26 13.77
CA GLY A 180 -1.62 3.84 14.01
C GLY A 180 -0.41 3.26 13.25
N GLU A 181 0.16 2.16 13.75
CA GLU A 181 1.29 1.51 13.07
C GLU A 181 0.85 0.85 11.76
N THR A 182 -0.38 0.34 11.73
CA THR A 182 -1.06 -0.13 10.53
C THR A 182 -2.46 0.46 10.44
N ARG A 183 -3.05 0.48 9.25
CA ARG A 183 -4.40 0.99 8.98
C ARG A 183 -5.18 -0.03 8.19
N ARG A 184 -6.32 -0.41 8.75
CA ARG A 184 -7.26 -1.37 8.18
C ARG A 184 -8.42 -0.65 7.54
N TRP A 185 -8.81 -1.09 6.36
CA TRP A 185 -9.99 -0.61 5.66
C TRP A 185 -11.12 -1.63 5.76
N ARG A 186 -12.21 -1.25 6.43
CA ARG A 186 -13.37 -2.11 6.62
C ARG A 186 -14.64 -1.27 6.72
N ASP A 187 -15.72 -1.72 6.07
CA ASP A 187 -17.04 -1.10 6.18
C ASP A 187 -16.99 0.43 5.94
N ASN A 188 -16.18 0.83 4.95
CA ASN A 188 -15.91 2.21 4.58
C ASN A 188 -15.27 3.09 5.70
N THR A 189 -14.55 2.48 6.64
CA THR A 189 -13.91 3.16 7.77
C THR A 189 -12.47 2.67 7.98
N PHE A 190 -11.59 3.57 8.45
CA PHE A 190 -10.25 3.19 8.90
C PHE A 190 -10.23 2.84 10.38
N THR A 191 -9.60 1.71 10.71
CA THR A 191 -9.24 1.39 12.09
C THR A 191 -7.73 1.23 12.22
N SER A 192 -7.18 1.69 13.34
CA SER A 192 -5.75 1.53 13.62
C SER A 192 -5.46 0.10 14.05
N GLY A 193 -4.35 -0.43 13.56
CA GLY A 193 -3.80 -1.72 13.98
C GLY A 193 -2.35 -1.60 14.42
N SER A 194 -1.76 -2.75 14.72
CA SER A 194 -0.37 -2.89 15.13
C SER A 194 0.37 -3.86 14.23
N VAL A 195 1.69 -3.66 14.09
CA VAL A 195 2.57 -4.62 13.43
C VAL A 195 2.66 -5.96 14.17
N ALA A 196 2.28 -5.99 15.46
CA ALA A 196 2.22 -7.21 16.26
C ALA A 196 1.26 -8.28 15.70
N GLU A 197 0.27 -7.90 14.89
CA GLU A 197 -0.62 -8.85 14.24
C GLU A 197 0.06 -9.58 13.08
N ILE A 198 0.94 -8.90 12.36
CA ILE A 198 1.79 -9.51 11.34
C ILE A 198 2.76 -10.48 12.03
N ASP A 199 3.35 -10.05 13.16
CA ASP A 199 4.25 -10.88 13.95
C ASP A 199 3.57 -12.15 14.45
N ALA A 200 2.32 -12.03 14.93
CA ALA A 200 1.53 -13.17 15.39
C ALA A 200 1.33 -14.21 14.27
N LEU A 201 1.03 -13.76 13.04
CA LEU A 201 0.88 -14.67 11.89
C LEU A 201 2.20 -15.34 11.49
N ILE A 202 3.33 -14.61 11.57
CA ILE A 202 4.65 -15.20 11.32
C ILE A 202 4.95 -16.28 12.36
N LEU A 203 4.70 -15.99 13.64
CA LEU A 203 4.96 -16.91 14.76
C LEU A 203 4.06 -18.14 14.73
N ASP A 204 2.78 -17.99 14.39
CA ASP A 204 1.82 -19.09 14.22
C ASP A 204 2.29 -20.10 13.16
N ARG A 205 3.02 -19.63 12.14
CA ARG A 205 3.57 -20.46 11.06
C ARG A 205 5.01 -20.88 11.26
N ALA A 206 5.69 -20.39 12.29
CA ALA A 206 7.06 -20.80 12.59
C ALA A 206 7.06 -22.22 13.18
N THR A 207 7.82 -23.13 12.57
CA THR A 207 7.98 -24.51 13.05
C THR A 207 9.36 -24.71 13.66
N ASP A 208 9.58 -25.79 14.42
CA ASP A 208 10.90 -26.11 14.99
C ASP A 208 11.95 -26.50 13.92
N ALA A 209 11.48 -26.94 12.75
CA ALA A 209 12.31 -27.26 11.60
C ALA A 209 12.60 -26.02 10.76
N TRP A 210 13.75 -26.01 10.09
CA TRP A 210 14.05 -25.00 9.09
C TRP A 210 13.08 -25.12 7.91
N GLN A 211 12.50 -24.01 7.50
CA GLN A 211 11.60 -23.92 6.36
C GLN A 211 11.86 -22.64 5.55
N PRO A 212 11.57 -22.64 4.24
CA PRO A 212 11.66 -21.44 3.41
C PRO A 212 10.77 -20.32 3.96
N ALA A 213 11.38 -19.16 4.22
CA ALA A 213 10.67 -18.01 4.77
C ALA A 213 9.60 -17.48 3.79
N ALA A 214 9.84 -17.61 2.49
CA ALA A 214 8.87 -17.24 1.45
C ALA A 214 7.52 -17.95 1.59
N ARG A 215 7.49 -19.20 2.10
CA ARG A 215 6.22 -19.92 2.33
C ARG A 215 5.40 -19.30 3.46
N VAL A 216 6.08 -18.89 4.53
CA VAL A 216 5.44 -18.16 5.63
C VAL A 216 5.00 -16.77 5.17
N ALA A 217 5.81 -16.09 4.37
CA ALA A 217 5.47 -14.78 3.84
C ALA A 217 4.24 -14.82 2.93
N ALA A 218 4.14 -15.78 2.01
CA ALA A 218 2.96 -15.96 1.17
C ALA A 218 1.69 -16.17 1.99
N TYR A 219 1.77 -16.91 3.10
CA TYR A 219 0.65 -17.07 4.02
C TYR A 219 0.25 -15.73 4.67
N VAL A 220 1.21 -14.98 5.20
CA VAL A 220 0.96 -13.67 5.83
C VAL A 220 0.36 -12.68 4.83
N MET A 221 0.89 -12.61 3.61
CA MET A 221 0.42 -11.70 2.55
C MET A 221 -1.00 -12.02 2.07
N THR A 222 -1.43 -13.28 2.17
CA THR A 222 -2.79 -13.72 1.82
C THR A 222 -3.75 -13.70 3.02
N ALA A 223 -3.27 -13.38 4.22
CA ALA A 223 -4.10 -13.29 5.41
C ALA A 223 -5.05 -12.08 5.35
N GLY A 224 -6.25 -12.25 5.91
CA GLY A 224 -7.28 -11.20 6.00
C GLY A 224 -7.00 -10.17 7.10
N LEU A 225 -5.97 -9.34 6.89
CA LEU A 225 -5.58 -8.25 7.80
C LEU A 225 -6.33 -6.93 7.54
N TRP A 226 -7.26 -6.90 6.58
CA TRP A 226 -8.00 -5.70 6.14
C TRP A 226 -7.10 -4.61 5.55
N PHE A 227 -5.90 -4.99 5.15
CA PHE A 227 -5.00 -4.27 4.24
C PHE A 227 -4.12 -5.30 3.53
N LEU A 228 -3.45 -4.88 2.45
CA LEU A 228 -2.51 -5.72 1.72
C LEU A 228 -1.12 -5.52 2.32
N VAL A 229 -0.53 -6.58 2.87
CA VAL A 229 0.84 -6.55 3.40
C VAL A 229 1.81 -6.83 2.25
N SER A 230 2.78 -5.95 2.02
CA SER A 230 3.85 -6.20 1.06
C SER A 230 4.88 -7.18 1.62
N ASP A 231 5.59 -7.87 0.73
CA ASP A 231 6.68 -8.75 1.08
C ASP A 231 7.78 -8.03 1.87
N SER A 232 8.10 -6.78 1.51
CA SER A 232 9.07 -5.94 2.21
C SER A 232 8.71 -5.73 3.68
N ILE A 233 7.43 -5.54 3.99
CA ILE A 233 6.95 -5.42 5.38
C ILE A 233 7.08 -6.75 6.11
N VAL A 234 6.71 -7.88 5.49
CA VAL A 234 6.87 -9.20 6.10
C VAL A 234 8.34 -9.51 6.38
N LEU A 235 9.23 -9.23 5.43
CA LEU A 235 10.67 -9.44 5.56
C LEU A 235 11.24 -8.61 6.70
N TRP A 236 10.88 -7.32 6.78
CA TRP A 236 11.22 -6.46 7.91
C TRP A 236 10.76 -7.06 9.24
N ARG A 237 9.50 -7.51 9.35
CA ARG A 237 8.99 -8.13 10.58
C ARG A 237 9.74 -9.41 10.95
N MET A 238 10.14 -10.24 9.98
CA MET A 238 10.98 -11.41 10.24
C MET A 238 12.34 -11.02 10.83
N ARG A 239 12.99 -9.97 10.30
CA ARG A 239 14.26 -9.45 10.85
C ARG A 239 14.10 -8.96 12.29
N GLU A 240 13.02 -8.22 12.57
CA GLU A 240 12.68 -7.73 13.91
C GLU A 240 12.43 -8.87 14.90
N LEU A 241 11.65 -9.88 14.51
CA LEU A 241 11.40 -11.07 15.35
C LEU A 241 12.67 -11.88 15.61
N ALA A 242 13.59 -11.94 14.64
CA ALA A 242 14.88 -12.59 14.82
C ALA A 242 15.79 -11.81 15.78
N ALA A 243 15.81 -10.47 15.69
CA ALA A 243 16.51 -9.61 16.63
C ALA A 243 15.99 -9.77 18.06
N LEU A 244 14.67 -9.95 18.22
CA LEU A 244 14.01 -10.28 19.49
C LEU A 244 14.15 -11.75 19.91
N ARG A 245 14.89 -12.57 19.15
CA ARG A 245 15.10 -14.01 19.39
C ARG A 245 13.80 -14.82 19.49
N ARG A 246 12.74 -14.38 18.82
CA ARG A 246 11.46 -15.10 18.72
C ARG A 246 11.45 -16.14 17.61
N ILE A 247 12.23 -15.88 16.57
CA ILE A 247 12.56 -16.84 15.50
C ILE A 247 14.07 -16.87 15.28
N ARG A 248 14.55 -17.85 14.51
CA ARG A 248 15.91 -17.86 13.97
C ARG A 248 15.85 -17.80 12.46
N LEU A 249 16.78 -17.05 11.87
CA LEU A 249 16.95 -16.94 10.42
C LEU A 249 18.28 -17.57 9.99
N ARG A 250 18.31 -18.11 8.77
CA ARG A 250 19.51 -18.61 8.10
C ARG A 250 19.43 -18.26 6.61
N GLY A 251 20.58 -18.03 5.98
CA GLY A 251 20.67 -17.52 4.61
C GLY A 251 20.88 -16.01 4.60
N ASP A 252 20.69 -15.38 3.44
CA ASP A 252 20.67 -13.92 3.35
C ASP A 252 19.31 -13.42 3.85
N ALA A 253 19.32 -12.62 4.92
CA ALA A 253 18.13 -12.05 5.54
C ALA A 253 17.37 -11.07 4.63
N ASN A 254 17.93 -10.72 3.47
CA ASN A 254 17.37 -9.80 2.51
C ASN A 254 16.96 -10.48 1.19
N GLU A 255 17.23 -11.78 1.02
CA GLU A 255 16.87 -12.53 -0.20
C GLU A 255 15.94 -13.71 0.07
N TRP A 256 14.70 -13.62 -0.43
CA TRP A 256 13.68 -14.65 -0.24
C TRP A 256 14.08 -16.06 -0.69
N ARG A 257 14.95 -16.17 -1.71
CA ARG A 257 15.37 -17.46 -2.28
C ARG A 257 16.24 -18.28 -1.33
N SER A 258 17.10 -17.62 -0.55
CA SER A 258 18.03 -18.28 0.37
C SER A 258 17.56 -18.23 1.82
N LEU A 259 16.58 -17.37 2.14
CA LEU A 259 16.10 -17.16 3.49
C LEU A 259 15.23 -18.31 4.01
N GLU A 260 15.69 -18.90 5.11
CA GLU A 260 14.95 -19.87 5.90
C GLU A 260 14.69 -19.34 7.31
N LEU A 261 13.59 -19.80 7.91
CA LEU A 261 13.24 -19.50 9.29
C LEU A 261 12.87 -20.75 10.07
N ARG A 262 12.98 -20.66 11.40
CA ARG A 262 12.38 -21.59 12.35
C ARG A 262 12.02 -20.88 13.65
N ALA A 263 11.15 -21.49 14.47
CA ALA A 263 10.84 -21.02 15.81
C ALA A 263 12.10 -21.00 16.69
N ALA A 264 12.18 -20.03 17.60
CA ALA A 264 13.17 -20.09 18.67
C ALA A 264 12.66 -21.01 19.77
N SER A 265 13.47 -22.01 20.16
CA SER A 265 13.16 -22.86 21.31
C SER A 265 12.94 -21.99 22.55
N ALA A 266 11.85 -22.23 23.29
CA ALA A 266 11.64 -21.60 24.58
C ALA A 266 12.89 -21.86 25.47
N PRO A 267 13.38 -20.87 26.24
CA PRO A 267 14.44 -21.13 27.18
C PRO A 267 13.97 -22.24 28.13
N CYS A 268 14.72 -23.35 28.18
CA CYS A 268 14.56 -24.35 29.23
C CYS A 268 14.63 -23.61 30.57
N SER A 269 13.58 -23.72 31.38
CA SER A 269 13.65 -23.23 32.76
C SER A 269 14.74 -24.03 33.47
N PRO A 270 15.71 -23.38 34.14
CA PRO A 270 16.66 -24.12 34.96
C PRO A 270 15.88 -24.81 36.08
N GLN A 271 16.00 -26.13 36.15
CA GLN A 271 15.64 -26.91 37.34
C GLN A 271 16.71 -26.74 38.42
#